data_AF-A0A1R0ZCG1-F1
#
_entry.id   AF-A0A1R0ZCG1-F1
#
_cell.length_a   1.000
_cell.length_b   1.000
_cell.length_c   1.000
_cell.angle_alpha   90.00
_cell.angle_beta   90.00
_cell.angle_gamma   90.00
#
_symmetry.space_group_name_H-M   'P 1'
#
loop_
_entity.id
_entity.type
_entity.pdbx_description
1 polymer ?
#
loop_
_entity_poly.entity_id
_entity_poly.type
_entity_poly.pdbx_seq_one_letter_code
_entity_poly.pdbx_strand_id
1 'polypeptide(L)'
;MEINLVPVTFEDKEVLTNLYQFYNYDFSLFTDQDVNQHGEFEVNIDYFWEGDHRWNPYLIEVSGNVAGFVVVLFENLDTDPDPTHVIYDFMILQKYRRNGIGTAAATKTLDLFKEAKWKLAQMENNKPAIAFWRKVLKDYTKDNYSECYLSDLQKYTQAFDRRGRTK
;
A
#
# COMPACT_ATOMS: atom_id res chain seq x y z
N MET A 1 7.46 20.67 -1.44
CA MET A 1 7.16 19.67 -2.50
C MET A 1 5.78 19.14 -2.20
N GLU A 2 4.84 19.32 -3.11
CA GLU A 2 3.45 18.92 -2.92
C GLU A 2 3.28 17.45 -3.29
N ILE A 3 2.63 16.68 -2.42
CA ILE A 3 2.36 15.25 -2.60
C ILE A 3 0.86 15.04 -2.60
N ASN A 4 0.35 14.53 -3.71
CA ASN A 4 -1.08 14.30 -3.92
C ASN A 4 -1.39 12.81 -4.04
N LEU A 5 -2.60 12.46 -3.60
CA LEU A 5 -3.18 11.14 -3.79
C LEU A 5 -4.37 11.35 -4.71
N VAL A 6 -4.29 10.83 -5.92
CA VAL A 6 -5.31 10.99 -6.95
C VAL A 6 -6.01 9.65 -7.12
N PRO A 7 -7.33 9.54 -6.90
CA PRO A 7 -8.06 8.30 -7.12
C PRO A 7 -7.86 7.80 -8.55
N VAL A 8 -7.60 6.50 -8.73
CA VAL A 8 -7.49 5.88 -10.05
C VAL A 8 -8.89 5.49 -10.50
N THR A 9 -9.38 6.08 -11.59
CA THR A 9 -10.64 5.65 -12.20
C THR A 9 -10.40 4.57 -13.25
N PHE A 10 -11.47 4.05 -13.85
CA PHE A 10 -11.34 3.05 -14.91
C PHE A 10 -10.57 3.60 -16.12
N GLU A 11 -10.67 4.90 -16.39
CA GLU A 11 -9.92 5.59 -17.44
C GLU A 11 -8.41 5.58 -17.20
N ASP A 12 -7.97 5.53 -15.94
CA ASP A 12 -6.56 5.47 -15.54
C ASP A 12 -6.00 4.04 -15.49
N LYS A 13 -6.82 3.03 -15.81
CA LYS A 13 -6.46 1.60 -15.70
C LYS A 13 -5.14 1.29 -16.38
N GLU A 14 -4.93 1.76 -17.61
CA GLU A 14 -3.70 1.51 -18.37
C GLU A 14 -2.47 2.09 -17.65
N VAL A 15 -2.58 3.27 -17.05
CA VAL A 15 -1.50 3.90 -16.27
C VAL A 15 -1.16 3.01 -15.07
N LEU A 16 -2.16 2.54 -14.33
CA LEU A 16 -1.92 1.67 -13.17
C LEU A 16 -1.34 0.32 -13.59
N THR A 17 -1.83 -0.30 -14.67
CA THR A 17 -1.27 -1.56 -15.22
C THR A 17 0.21 -1.40 -15.56
N ASN A 18 0.59 -0.29 -16.19
CA ASN A 18 1.99 0.01 -16.53
C ASN A 18 2.85 0.22 -15.27
N LEU A 19 2.30 0.83 -14.21
CA LEU A 19 3.01 0.96 -12.93
C LEU A 19 3.20 -0.39 -12.23
N TYR A 20 2.23 -1.30 -12.36
CA TYR A 20 2.36 -2.66 -11.83
C TYR A 20 3.49 -3.45 -12.47
N GLN A 21 3.87 -3.16 -13.72
CA GLN A 21 5.07 -3.75 -14.33
C GLN A 21 6.33 -3.40 -13.54
N PHE A 22 6.49 -2.14 -13.13
CA PHE A 22 7.61 -1.72 -12.28
C PHE A 22 7.49 -2.28 -10.87
N TYR A 23 6.27 -2.36 -10.33
CA TYR A 23 6.01 -2.97 -9.03
C TYR A 23 6.47 -4.42 -9.00
N ASN A 24 6.01 -5.22 -9.95
CA ASN A 24 6.38 -6.62 -10.07
C ASN A 24 7.87 -6.80 -10.36
N TYR A 25 8.49 -5.91 -11.13
CA TYR A 25 9.95 -5.90 -11.33
C TYR A 25 10.72 -5.68 -10.02
N ASP A 26 10.28 -4.75 -9.18
CA ASP A 26 10.92 -4.52 -7.87
C ASP A 26 10.58 -5.66 -6.89
N PHE A 27 9.40 -6.26 -7.01
CA PHE A 27 8.91 -7.32 -6.14
C PHE A 27 9.50 -8.69 -6.48
N SER A 28 9.93 -8.92 -7.73
CA SER A 28 10.62 -10.14 -8.17
C SER A 28 11.98 -10.36 -7.49
N LEU A 29 12.51 -9.36 -6.78
CA LEU A 29 13.65 -9.56 -5.86
C LEU A 29 13.27 -10.42 -4.64
N PHE A 30 11.97 -10.56 -4.36
CA PHE A 30 11.42 -11.23 -3.18
C PHE A 30 10.46 -12.37 -3.54
N THR A 31 10.14 -12.54 -4.82
CA THR A 31 9.27 -13.58 -5.38
C THR A 31 9.99 -14.29 -6.52
N ASP A 32 9.49 -15.45 -6.94
CA ASP A 32 10.01 -16.18 -8.10
C ASP A 32 9.26 -15.80 -9.39
N GLN A 33 8.81 -14.54 -9.51
CA GLN A 33 8.04 -14.09 -10.66
C GLN A 33 8.97 -13.77 -11.85
N ASP A 34 8.67 -14.40 -12.98
CA ASP A 34 9.30 -14.13 -14.27
C ASP A 34 8.37 -13.32 -15.19
N VAL A 35 8.97 -12.67 -16.17
CA VAL A 35 8.22 -12.08 -17.29
C VAL A 35 7.80 -13.16 -18.29
N ASN A 36 6.67 -12.94 -18.95
CA ASN A 36 6.19 -13.81 -20.02
C ASN A 36 7.02 -13.65 -21.32
N GLN A 37 6.65 -14.38 -22.37
CA GLN A 37 7.33 -14.35 -23.69
C GLN A 37 7.34 -12.98 -24.38
N HIS A 38 6.53 -12.03 -23.92
CA HIS A 38 6.46 -10.66 -24.42
C HIS A 38 7.30 -9.68 -23.57
N GLY A 39 7.94 -10.15 -22.49
CA GLY A 39 8.74 -9.32 -21.60
C GLY A 39 7.92 -8.57 -20.54
N GLU A 40 6.69 -9.02 -20.28
CA GLU A 40 5.75 -8.39 -19.35
C GLU A 40 5.49 -9.29 -18.15
N PHE A 41 5.33 -8.71 -16.97
CA PHE A 41 4.74 -9.41 -15.82
C PHE A 41 3.24 -9.57 -16.02
N GLU A 42 2.69 -10.68 -15.55
CA GLU A 42 1.23 -10.85 -15.50
C GLU A 42 0.62 -9.87 -14.49
N VAL A 43 -0.26 -8.99 -14.99
CA VAL A 43 -0.98 -8.00 -14.19
C VAL A 43 -2.45 -8.14 -14.49
N ASN A 44 -3.21 -8.55 -13.48
CA ASN A 44 -4.67 -8.49 -13.50
C ASN A 44 -5.09 -7.54 -12.39
N ILE A 45 -5.72 -6.43 -12.75
CA ILE A 45 -6.25 -5.43 -11.81
C ILE A 45 -7.70 -5.07 -12.13
N ASP A 46 -8.34 -5.82 -13.04
CA ASP A 46 -9.68 -5.52 -13.54
C ASP A 46 -10.71 -5.59 -12.42
N TYR A 47 -10.47 -6.51 -11.48
CA TYR A 47 -11.30 -6.72 -10.29
C TYR A 47 -11.44 -5.49 -9.39
N PHE A 48 -10.60 -4.46 -9.52
CA PHE A 48 -10.79 -3.19 -8.81
C PHE A 48 -12.10 -2.49 -9.21
N TRP A 49 -12.65 -2.78 -10.40
CA TRP A 49 -13.85 -2.15 -10.93
C TRP A 49 -15.00 -3.14 -11.19
N GLU A 50 -14.82 -4.45 -10.96
CA GLU A 50 -15.82 -5.50 -11.22
C GLU A 50 -16.84 -5.70 -10.08
N GLY A 51 -17.28 -4.60 -9.46
CA GLY A 51 -18.38 -4.60 -8.47
C GLY A 51 -17.95 -4.82 -7.01
N ASP A 52 -16.67 -5.06 -6.73
CA ASP A 52 -16.14 -5.05 -5.36
C ASP A 52 -15.63 -3.65 -4.99
N HIS A 53 -16.47 -2.89 -4.29
CA HIS A 53 -16.16 -1.51 -3.88
C HIS A 53 -15.13 -1.38 -2.75
N ARG A 54 -14.52 -2.49 -2.30
CA ARG A 54 -13.47 -2.49 -1.28
C ARG A 54 -12.11 -2.02 -1.81
N TRP A 55 -11.91 -2.06 -3.12
CA TRP A 55 -10.66 -1.68 -3.77
C TRP A 55 -10.60 -0.18 -4.02
N ASN A 56 -9.58 0.47 -3.45
CA ASN A 56 -9.40 1.92 -3.51
C ASN A 56 -7.96 2.24 -3.96
N PRO A 57 -7.70 2.20 -5.29
CA PRO A 57 -6.41 2.58 -5.85
C PRO A 57 -6.23 4.10 -5.95
N TYR A 58 -5.01 4.57 -5.68
CA TYR A 58 -4.60 5.96 -5.82
C TYR A 58 -3.23 6.06 -6.49
N LEU A 59 -3.07 7.01 -7.43
CA LEU A 59 -1.77 7.47 -7.87
C LEU A 59 -1.16 8.38 -6.79
N ILE A 60 0.15 8.22 -6.59
CA ILE A 60 0.95 9.12 -5.78
C ILE A 60 1.63 10.10 -6.73
N GLU A 61 1.29 11.38 -6.63
CA GLU A 61 1.88 12.43 -7.46
C GLU A 61 2.80 13.33 -6.68
N VAL A 62 3.90 13.75 -7.31
CA VAL A 62 4.86 14.72 -6.79
C VAL A 62 4.99 15.85 -7.79
N SER A 63 4.51 17.04 -7.42
CA SER A 63 4.50 18.21 -8.31
C SER A 63 3.91 17.91 -9.70
N GLY A 64 2.76 17.21 -9.73
CA GLY A 64 2.03 16.85 -10.95
C GLY A 64 2.63 15.70 -11.77
N ASN A 65 3.67 15.02 -11.28
CA ASN A 65 4.23 13.84 -11.94
C ASN A 65 3.91 12.58 -11.13
N VAL A 66 3.54 11.50 -11.81
CA VAL A 66 3.37 10.19 -11.18
C VAL A 66 4.69 9.73 -10.55
N ALA A 67 4.63 9.47 -9.25
CA ALA A 67 5.76 9.02 -8.43
C ALA A 67 5.58 7.60 -7.91
N GLY A 68 4.38 7.02 -8.06
CA GLY A 68 4.05 5.67 -7.61
C GLY A 68 2.54 5.52 -7.44
N PHE A 69 2.14 4.51 -6.67
CA PHE A 69 0.73 4.26 -6.37
C PHE A 69 0.58 3.60 -4.99
N VAL A 70 -0.65 3.62 -4.49
CA VAL A 70 -1.08 2.90 -3.30
C VAL A 70 -2.47 2.32 -3.54
N VAL A 71 -2.66 1.07 -3.15
CA VAL A 71 -3.98 0.42 -3.15
C VAL A 71 -4.40 0.20 -1.71
N VAL A 72 -5.53 0.77 -1.33
CA VAL A 72 -6.18 0.51 -0.04
C VAL A 72 -7.30 -0.49 -0.25
N LEU A 73 -7.30 -1.56 0.52
CA LEU A 73 -8.38 -2.54 0.59
C LEU A 73 -9.15 -2.33 1.88
N PHE A 74 -10.47 -2.14 1.80
CA PHE A 74 -11.34 -2.13 2.97
C PHE A 74 -11.75 -3.56 3.32
N GLU A 75 -10.92 -4.25 4.11
CA GLU A 75 -11.25 -5.58 4.61
C GLU A 75 -12.43 -5.53 5.59
N ASN A 76 -13.28 -6.56 5.52
CA ASN A 76 -14.40 -6.75 6.44
C ASN A 76 -15.37 -5.55 6.48
N LEU A 77 -15.77 -5.01 5.33
CA LEU A 77 -16.84 -3.99 5.28
C LEU A 77 -18.13 -4.42 6.01
N ASP A 78 -18.39 -5.72 6.10
CA ASP A 78 -19.54 -6.28 6.81
C ASP A 78 -19.41 -6.20 8.35
N THR A 79 -18.23 -5.87 8.87
CA THR A 79 -18.00 -5.64 10.30
C THR A 79 -18.26 -4.19 10.68
N ASP A 80 -19.54 -3.79 10.67
CA ASP A 80 -20.03 -2.52 11.22
C ASP A 80 -19.74 -2.47 12.74
N PRO A 81 -19.15 -1.40 13.30
CA PRO A 81 -18.87 -0.09 12.69
C PRO A 81 -17.44 0.15 12.19
N ASP A 82 -16.60 -0.89 12.14
CA ASP A 82 -15.14 -0.72 12.14
C ASP A 82 -14.44 -1.61 11.10
N PRO A 83 -14.59 -1.34 9.80
CA PRO A 83 -13.83 -2.06 8.79
C PRO A 83 -12.33 -1.88 9.02
N THR A 84 -11.56 -2.93 8.71
CA THR A 84 -10.10 -2.91 8.80
C THR A 84 -9.55 -2.55 7.45
N HIS A 85 -8.81 -1.46 7.35
CA HIS A 85 -8.18 -1.04 6.11
C HIS A 85 -6.79 -1.65 6.01
N VAL A 86 -6.43 -2.06 4.79
CA VAL A 86 -5.14 -2.63 4.47
C VAL A 86 -4.49 -1.80 3.36
N ILE A 87 -3.24 -1.42 3.56
CA ILE A 87 -2.41 -0.98 2.43
C ILE A 87 -2.01 -2.27 1.71
N TYR A 88 -2.74 -2.58 0.64
CA TYR A 88 -2.61 -3.84 -0.09
C TYR A 88 -1.34 -3.84 -0.94
N ASP A 89 -1.19 -2.82 -1.79
CA ASP A 89 0.02 -2.58 -2.57
C ASP A 89 0.49 -1.14 -2.36
N PHE A 90 1.81 -0.96 -2.33
CA PHE A 90 2.43 0.36 -2.17
C PHE A 90 3.76 0.43 -2.90
N MET A 91 3.88 1.39 -3.81
CA MET A 91 5.09 1.62 -4.59
C MET A 91 5.42 3.10 -4.66
N ILE A 92 6.72 3.40 -4.54
CA ILE A 92 7.33 4.64 -5.00
C ILE A 92 8.37 4.29 -6.06
N LEU A 93 8.31 4.91 -7.24
CA LEU A 93 9.30 4.72 -8.30
C LEU A 93 10.70 5.12 -7.80
N GLN A 94 11.74 4.41 -8.26
CA GLN A 94 13.10 4.52 -7.72
C GLN A 94 13.64 5.96 -7.71
N LYS A 95 13.36 6.75 -8.76
CA LYS A 95 13.71 8.18 -8.87
C LYS A 95 13.26 9.03 -7.68
N TYR A 96 12.15 8.68 -7.04
CA TYR A 96 11.54 9.46 -5.94
C TYR A 96 11.87 8.90 -4.54
N ARG A 97 12.63 7.80 -4.44
CA ARG A 97 12.97 7.18 -3.17
C ARG A 97 13.99 8.00 -2.38
N ARG A 98 14.07 7.72 -1.07
CA ARG A 98 15.04 8.31 -0.12
C ARG A 98 14.96 9.83 0.10
N ASN A 99 13.93 10.49 -0.42
CA ASN A 99 13.67 11.93 -0.25
C ASN A 99 12.43 12.21 0.63
N GLY A 100 12.00 11.26 1.46
CA GLY A 100 10.83 11.40 2.35
C GLY A 100 9.46 11.24 1.67
N ILE A 101 9.41 11.16 0.34
CA ILE A 101 8.17 11.04 -0.45
C ILE A 101 7.32 9.83 -0.03
N GLY A 102 7.94 8.65 0.10
CA GLY A 102 7.21 7.45 0.51
C GLY A 102 6.58 7.57 1.90
N THR A 103 7.30 8.15 2.87
CA THR A 103 6.76 8.38 4.21
C THR A 103 5.58 9.36 4.17
N ALA A 104 5.72 10.47 3.44
CA ALA A 104 4.66 11.45 3.32
C ALA A 104 3.42 10.90 2.59
N ALA A 105 3.60 10.12 1.53
CA ALA A 105 2.52 9.45 0.82
C ALA A 105 1.80 8.45 1.74
N ALA A 106 2.54 7.60 2.45
CA ALA A 106 1.98 6.64 3.39
C ALA A 106 1.19 7.32 4.51
N THR A 107 1.75 8.37 5.14
CA THR A 107 1.04 9.15 6.16
C THR A 107 -0.25 9.75 5.60
N LYS A 108 -0.21 10.34 4.40
CA LYS A 108 -1.41 10.90 3.74
C LYS A 108 -2.46 9.83 3.46
N THR A 109 -2.06 8.62 3.07
CA THR A 109 -2.98 7.47 2.90
C THR A 109 -3.65 7.10 4.22
N LEU A 110 -2.88 7.03 5.31
CA LEU A 110 -3.43 6.72 6.63
C LEU A 110 -4.37 7.82 7.15
N ASP A 111 -4.10 9.08 6.83
CA ASP A 111 -4.94 10.23 7.21
C ASP A 111 -6.25 10.31 6.41
N LEU A 112 -6.31 9.78 5.17
CA LEU A 112 -7.56 9.67 4.40
C LEU A 112 -8.63 8.87 5.15
N PHE A 113 -8.21 7.87 5.94
CA PHE A 113 -9.09 7.01 6.73
C PHE A 113 -8.66 7.01 8.20
N LYS A 114 -8.56 8.21 8.78
CA LYS A 114 -8.04 8.43 10.14
C LYS A 114 -8.74 7.63 11.26
N GLU A 115 -9.99 7.23 11.06
CA GLU A 115 -10.83 6.53 12.07
C GLU A 115 -10.86 5.02 11.86
N ALA A 116 -10.22 4.53 10.79
CA ALA A 116 -10.16 3.11 10.47
C ALA A 116 -9.14 2.38 11.35
N LYS A 117 -9.42 1.10 11.57
CA LYS A 117 -8.42 0.15 12.03
C LYS A 117 -7.51 -0.17 10.85
N TRP A 118 -6.21 -0.20 11.06
CA TRP A 118 -5.25 -0.46 9.99
C TRP A 118 -4.50 -1.76 10.23
N LYS A 119 -4.27 -2.50 9.17
CA LYS A 119 -3.39 -3.68 9.13
C LYS A 119 -2.47 -3.58 7.91
N LEU A 120 -1.19 -3.86 8.11
CA LEU A 120 -0.19 -3.84 7.04
C LEU A 120 0.62 -5.12 7.16
N ALA A 121 0.84 -5.82 6.05
CA ALA A 121 1.64 -7.03 6.02
C ALA A 121 2.81 -6.90 5.04
N GLN A 122 3.97 -7.45 5.40
CA GLN A 122 5.16 -7.49 4.53
C GLN A 122 5.78 -8.88 4.55
N MET A 123 6.23 -9.35 3.40
CA MET A 123 6.97 -10.61 3.28
C MET A 123 8.25 -10.57 4.12
N GLU A 124 8.56 -11.67 4.80
CA GLU A 124 9.70 -11.73 5.72
C GLU A 124 11.05 -11.43 5.05
N ASN A 125 11.19 -11.77 3.76
CA ASN A 125 12.39 -11.54 2.96
C ASN A 125 12.49 -10.09 2.44
N ASN A 126 11.39 -9.33 2.42
CA ASN A 126 11.37 -7.93 2.01
C ASN A 126 11.80 -7.00 3.18
N LYS A 127 13.06 -7.13 3.59
CA LYS A 127 13.65 -6.34 4.68
C LYS A 127 13.54 -4.82 4.46
N PRO A 128 13.69 -4.27 3.25
CA PRO A 128 13.49 -2.83 3.01
C PRO A 128 12.07 -2.36 3.34
N ALA A 129 11.04 -3.11 2.94
CA ALA A 129 9.65 -2.77 3.24
C ALA A 129 9.36 -2.85 4.73
N ILE A 130 9.84 -3.89 5.42
CA ILE A 130 9.67 -4.03 6.88
C ILE A 130 10.29 -2.83 7.62
N ALA A 131 11.52 -2.46 7.26
CA ALA A 131 12.19 -1.31 7.88
C ALA A 131 11.46 0.02 7.60
N PHE A 132 10.95 0.19 6.38
CA PHE A 132 10.16 1.35 5.99
C PHE A 132 8.87 1.46 6.82
N TRP A 133 8.07 0.40 6.87
CA TRP A 133 6.77 0.42 7.55
C TRP A 133 6.90 0.53 9.07
N ARG A 134 7.88 -0.15 9.69
CA ARG A 134 8.17 0.05 11.12
C ARG A 134 8.47 1.50 11.44
N LYS A 135 9.27 2.18 10.60
CA LYS A 135 9.56 3.60 10.79
C LYS A 135 8.31 4.47 10.63
N VAL A 136 7.58 4.29 9.53
CA VAL A 136 6.37 5.08 9.23
C VAL A 136 5.34 4.93 10.36
N LEU A 137 5.04 3.70 10.76
CA LEU A 137 4.03 3.43 11.78
C LEU A 137 4.48 3.91 13.16
N LYS A 138 5.75 3.70 13.53
CA LYS A 138 6.30 4.24 14.77
C LYS A 138 6.14 5.75 14.85
N ASP A 139 6.51 6.48 13.80
CA ASP A 139 6.41 7.94 13.79
C ASP A 139 4.94 8.39 13.77
N TYR A 140 4.09 7.74 12.96
CA TYR A 140 2.68 8.10 12.77
C TYR A 140 1.81 7.82 14.00
N THR A 141 2.00 6.67 14.66
CA THR A 141 1.20 6.26 15.83
C THR A 141 1.85 6.63 17.16
N LYS A 142 3.03 7.25 17.14
CA LYS A 142 3.88 7.48 18.33
C LYS A 142 4.20 6.17 19.06
N ASP A 143 4.65 5.18 18.28
CA ASP A 143 4.99 3.83 18.73
C ASP A 143 3.80 3.01 19.27
N ASN A 144 2.55 3.48 19.07
CA ASN A 144 1.34 2.79 19.48
C ASN A 144 0.78 1.92 18.34
N TYR A 145 1.53 0.89 17.96
CA TYR A 145 1.07 -0.17 17.07
C TYR A 145 1.52 -1.53 17.59
N SER A 146 0.80 -2.58 17.21
CA SER A 146 1.19 -3.97 17.48
C SER A 146 1.87 -4.56 16.25
N GLU A 147 2.82 -5.47 16.45
CA GLU A 147 3.43 -6.25 15.39
C GLU A 147 3.43 -7.73 15.78
N CYS A 148 3.08 -8.61 14.84
CA CYS A 148 3.23 -10.04 14.97
C CYS A 148 3.88 -10.64 13.72
N TYR A 149 4.58 -11.76 13.91
CA TYR A 149 5.07 -12.57 12.80
C TYR A 149 4.11 -13.74 12.59
N LEU A 150 3.58 -13.87 11.38
CA LEU A 150 2.71 -14.96 10.97
C LEU A 150 3.57 -15.97 10.20
N SER A 151 4.03 -17.02 10.89
CA SER A 151 4.95 -18.03 10.34
C SER A 151 4.39 -18.72 9.10
N ASP A 152 3.10 -19.07 9.13
CA ASP A 152 2.45 -19.83 8.06
C ASP A 152 2.33 -19.02 6.76
N LEU A 153 2.35 -17.69 6.88
CA LEU A 153 2.31 -16.77 5.75
C LEU A 153 3.68 -16.15 5.46
N GLN A 154 4.70 -16.43 6.27
CA GLN A 154 6.02 -15.82 6.23
C GLN A 154 5.95 -14.28 6.14
N LYS A 155 5.09 -13.66 6.95
CA LYS A 155 4.82 -12.22 6.93
C LYS A 155 4.91 -11.58 8.30
N TYR A 156 5.52 -10.40 8.36
CA TYR A 156 5.33 -9.48 9.49
C TYR A 156 4.05 -8.68 9.25
N THR A 157 3.21 -8.61 10.27
CA THR A 157 1.96 -7.85 10.23
C THR A 157 1.95 -6.83 11.34
N GLN A 158 1.73 -5.56 11.00
CA GLN A 158 1.47 -4.49 11.96
C GLN A 158 0.00 -4.13 11.97
N ALA A 159 -0.54 -3.82 13.15
CA ALA A 159 -1.90 -3.35 13.30
C ALA A 159 -2.00 -2.24 14.34
N PHE A 160 -2.84 -1.24 14.06
CA PHE A 160 -3.15 -0.16 15.00
C PHE A 160 -4.58 0.35 14.82
N ASP A 161 -5.09 1.01 15.85
CA ASP A 161 -6.37 1.71 15.86
C ASP A 161 -6.15 3.10 16.46
N ARG A 162 -6.61 4.16 15.79
CA ARG A 162 -6.53 5.54 16.28
C ARG A 162 -7.70 5.92 17.18
N ARG A 163 -8.72 5.07 17.32
CA ARG A 163 -9.71 5.15 18.39
C ARG A 163 -9.00 4.80 19.68
N GLY A 164 -8.23 5.75 20.20
CA GLY A 164 -7.70 5.65 21.54
C GLY A 164 -8.87 5.33 22.46
N ARG A 165 -8.70 4.27 23.26
CA ARG A 165 -9.57 3.96 24.39
C ARG A 165 -9.95 5.27 25.07
N THR A 166 -11.20 5.70 24.89
CA THR A 166 -11.86 6.57 25.86
C THR A 166 -11.81 5.75 27.16
N LYS A 167 -10.91 6.14 28.06
CA LYS A 167 -11.07 5.79 29.46
C LYS A 167 -12.36 6.40 29.97
#